data_AF-A0A956CM39-F1
#
_entry.id   AF-A0A956CM39-F1
#
_cell.length_a   1.000
_cell.length_b   1.000
_cell.length_c   1.000
_cell.angle_alpha   90.00
_cell.angle_beta   90.00
_cell.angle_gamma   90.00
#
_symmetry.space_group_name_H-M   'P 1'
#
loop_
_entity.id
_entity.type
_entity.pdbx_description
1 polymer ?
#
loop_
_entity_poly.entity_id
_entity_poly.type
_entity_poly.pdbx_seq_one_letter_code
_entity_poly.pdbx_strand_id
1 'polypeptide(L)'
;MDQVHLVADVADLKVLYRVLHLHLVDHPELLDVELFSEIQSRLQRAARLEGVDVTDHSAWDTWLSGGALLAPAGGAPKKREALN
;
A
#
# COMPACT_ATOMS: atom_id res chain seq x y z
N MET A 1 -24.17 -12.95 6.06
CA MET A 1 -22.75 -12.54 6.02
C MET A 1 -22.70 -11.18 6.68
N ASP A 2 -22.10 -11.12 7.87
CA ASP A 2 -21.87 -9.86 8.58
C ASP A 2 -20.90 -9.00 7.77
N GLN A 3 -21.35 -7.83 7.33
CA GLN A 3 -20.51 -6.91 6.56
C GLN A 3 -19.43 -6.31 7.46
N VAL A 4 -18.18 -6.28 6.98
CA VAL A 4 -17.08 -5.59 7.66
C VAL A 4 -17.26 -4.08 7.51
N HIS A 5 -17.87 -3.44 8.52
CA HIS A 5 -17.94 -1.99 8.60
C HIS A 5 -16.68 -1.41 9.22
N LEU A 6 -15.72 -1.05 8.37
CA LEU A 6 -14.52 -0.35 8.81
C LEU A 6 -14.83 1.15 9.03
N VAL A 7 -14.31 1.75 10.09
CA VAL A 7 -14.32 3.21 10.30
C VAL A 7 -12.89 3.63 10.67
N ALA A 8 -12.12 4.04 9.67
CA ALA A 8 -10.74 4.49 9.81
C ALA A 8 -10.41 5.50 8.70
N ASP A 9 -9.45 6.39 8.95
CA ASP A 9 -8.99 7.38 7.99
C ASP A 9 -8.21 6.74 6.84
N VAL A 10 -8.22 7.38 5.66
CA VAL A 10 -7.51 6.91 4.46
C VAL A 10 -6.01 6.70 4.75
N ALA A 11 -5.38 7.55 5.57
CA ALA A 11 -3.97 7.41 5.91
C ALA A 11 -3.68 6.10 6.66
N ASP A 12 -4.52 5.74 7.63
CA ASP A 12 -4.38 4.48 8.38
C ASP A 12 -4.61 3.27 7.48
N LEU A 13 -5.59 3.36 6.57
CA LEU A 13 -5.86 2.30 5.60
C LEU A 13 -4.69 2.07 4.65
N LYS A 14 -4.00 3.13 4.22
CA LYS A 14 -2.79 3.01 3.39
C LYS A 14 -1.71 2.20 4.10
N VAL A 15 -1.49 2.44 5.40
CA VAL A 15 -0.52 1.69 6.20
C VAL A 15 -0.91 0.21 6.29
N LEU A 16 -2.14 -0.07 6.70
CA LEU A 16 -2.62 -1.45 6.84
C LEU A 16 -2.55 -2.21 5.51
N TYR A 17 -3.02 -1.60 4.43
CA TYR A 17 -2.97 -2.21 3.10
C TYR A 17 -1.54 -2.55 2.68
N ARG A 18 -0.60 -1.62 2.85
CA ARG A 18 0.80 -1.84 2.46
C ARG A 18 1.43 -2.97 3.25
N VAL A 19 1.20 -3.04 4.55
CA VAL A 19 1.69 -4.15 5.39
C VAL A 19 1.11 -5.48 4.92
N LEU A 20 -0.22 -5.57 4.76
CA LEU A 20 -0.87 -6.80 4.30
C LEU A 20 -0.43 -7.21 2.90
N HIS A 21 -0.34 -6.24 1.98
CA HIS A 21 0.05 -6.48 0.60
C HIS A 21 1.50 -6.96 0.47
N LEU A 22 2.42 -6.48 1.32
CA LEU A 22 3.80 -6.98 1.36
C LEU A 22 3.88 -8.47 1.73
N HIS A 23 2.90 -8.97 2.49
CA HIS A 23 2.82 -10.35 2.95
C HIS A 23 1.98 -11.27 2.05
N LEU A 24 1.41 -10.77 0.95
CA LEU A 24 0.58 -11.58 0.04
C LEU A 24 1.31 -12.79 -0.55
N VAL A 25 2.62 -12.67 -0.78
CA VAL A 25 3.43 -13.78 -1.33
C VAL A 25 3.54 -14.93 -0.34
N ASP A 26 3.71 -14.60 0.94
CA ASP A 26 3.86 -15.59 2.02
C ASP A 26 2.50 -16.09 2.54
N HIS A 27 1.44 -15.30 2.36
CA HIS A 27 0.09 -15.52 2.87
C HIS A 27 -0.97 -15.30 1.78
N PRO A 28 -1.08 -16.20 0.78
CA PRO A 28 -2.04 -16.08 -0.31
C PRO A 28 -3.51 -16.08 0.16
N GLU A 29 -3.80 -16.65 1.34
CA GLU A 29 -5.12 -16.64 1.98
C GLU A 29 -5.64 -15.22 2.25
N LEU A 30 -4.77 -14.21 2.29
CA LEU A 30 -5.17 -12.81 2.43
C LEU A 30 -6.05 -12.33 1.27
N LEU A 31 -5.96 -12.94 0.09
CA LEU A 31 -6.83 -12.63 -1.05
C LEU A 31 -8.30 -12.98 -0.78
N ASP A 32 -8.55 -13.99 0.05
CA ASP A 32 -9.89 -14.44 0.42
C ASP A 32 -10.45 -13.69 1.65
N VAL A 33 -9.63 -12.88 2.31
CA VAL A 33 -10.03 -12.10 3.49
C VAL A 33 -10.87 -10.89 3.05
N GLU A 34 -12.14 -10.88 3.45
CA GLU A 34 -13.08 -9.79 3.14
C GLU A 34 -12.57 -8.42 3.60
N LEU A 35 -11.90 -8.36 4.76
CA LEU A 35 -11.26 -7.14 5.27
C LEU A 35 -10.20 -6.59 4.29
N PHE A 36 -9.38 -7.46 3.69
CA PHE A 36 -8.34 -7.03 2.73
C PHE A 36 -8.98 -6.44 1.47
N SER A 37 -10.01 -7.11 0.95
CA SER A 37 -10.80 -6.65 -0.19
C SER A 37 -11.51 -5.30 0.08
N GLU A 38 -12.04 -5.11 1.28
CA GLU A 38 -12.71 -3.86 1.67
C GLU A 38 -11.73 -2.70 1.81
N ILE A 39 -10.56 -2.94 2.43
CA ILE A 39 -9.48 -1.94 2.50
C ILE A 39 -9.05 -1.53 1.10
N GLN A 40 -8.77 -2.50 0.22
CA GLN A 40 -8.37 -2.22 -1.17
C GLN A 40 -9.43 -1.41 -1.90
N SER A 41 -10.70 -1.80 -1.78
CA SER A 41 -11.82 -1.13 -2.45
C SER A 41 -11.99 0.32 -1.98
N ARG A 42 -11.85 0.59 -0.68
CA ARG A 42 -11.91 1.94 -0.12
C ARG A 42 -10.76 2.81 -0.60
N LEU A 43 -9.54 2.28 -0.57
CA LEU A 43 -8.37 3.01 -1.02
C LEU A 43 -8.42 3.32 -2.52
N GLN A 44 -8.86 2.36 -3.34
CA GLN A 44 -9.03 2.60 -4.78
C GLN A 44 -10.09 3.67 -5.06
N ARG A 45 -11.20 3.70 -4.30
CA ARG A 45 -12.19 4.78 -4.41
C ARG A 45 -11.59 6.14 -4.04
N ALA A 46 -10.85 6.22 -2.94
CA ALA A 46 -10.19 7.46 -2.51
C ALA A 46 -9.17 7.96 -3.54
N ALA A 47 -8.29 7.09 -4.02
CA ALA A 47 -7.28 7.43 -5.02
C ALA A 47 -7.90 7.92 -6.34
N ARG A 48 -8.98 7.27 -6.81
CA ARG A 48 -9.71 7.71 -8.01
C ARG A 48 -10.35 9.09 -7.83
N LEU A 49 -10.84 9.43 -6.63
CA LEU A 49 -11.35 10.77 -6.33
C LEU A 49 -10.24 11.84 -6.37
N GLU A 50 -9.00 11.45 -6.07
CA GLU A 50 -7.81 12.29 -6.20
C GLU A 50 -7.19 12.29 -7.62
N GLY A 51 -7.82 11.60 -8.58
CA GLY A 51 -7.37 11.54 -9.97
C GLY A 51 -6.21 10.56 -10.23
N VAL A 52 -5.92 9.66 -9.29
CA VAL A 52 -4.88 8.64 -9.44
C VAL A 52 -5.42 7.47 -10.27
N ASP A 53 -4.65 7.07 -11.28
CA ASP A 53 -4.90 5.83 -12.01
C ASP A 53 -4.43 4.63 -11.17
N VAL A 54 -5.39 3.92 -10.58
CA VAL A 54 -5.13 2.74 -9.75
C VAL A 54 -4.76 1.48 -10.55
N THR A 55 -4.82 1.54 -11.89
CA THR A 55 -4.36 0.45 -12.76
C THR A 55 -2.87 0.58 -13.11
N ASP A 56 -2.31 1.79 -12.96
CA ASP A 56 -0.88 2.02 -13.01
C ASP A 56 -0.27 1.70 -11.64
N HIS A 57 0.51 0.63 -11.59
CA HIS A 57 1.17 0.17 -10.37
C HIS A 57 2.08 1.24 -9.75
N SER A 58 2.75 2.06 -10.57
CA SER A 58 3.64 3.11 -10.10
C SER A 58 2.88 4.31 -9.50
N ALA A 59 1.79 4.72 -10.14
CA ALA A 59 0.93 5.79 -9.63
C ALA A 59 0.23 5.36 -8.33
N TRP A 60 -0.22 4.10 -8.29
CA TRP A 60 -0.81 3.49 -7.10
C TRP A 60 0.17 3.44 -5.92
N ASP A 61 1.38 2.91 -6.12
CA ASP A 61 2.40 2.81 -5.08
C ASP A 61 2.84 4.17 -4.55
N THR A 62 2.99 5.16 -5.46
CA THR A 62 3.33 6.54 -5.10
C THR A 62 2.26 7.17 -4.20
N TRP A 63 0.99 6.98 -4.55
CA TRP A 63 -0.15 7.50 -3.78
C TRP A 63 -0.28 6.82 -2.42
N LEU A 64 -0.08 5.50 -2.35
CA LEU A 64 -0.10 4.73 -1.11
C LEU A 64 1.03 5.14 -0.16
N SER A 65 2.20 5.49 -0.68
CA SER A 65 3.36 5.92 0.09
C SER A 65 3.32 7.40 0.51
N GLY A 66 2.30 8.16 0.09
CA GLY A 66 2.14 9.57 0.44
C GLY A 66 3.22 10.48 -0.15
N GLY A 67 3.83 10.08 -1.28
CA GLY A 67 4.92 10.83 -1.92
C GLY A 67 6.28 10.75 -1.20
N ALA A 68 6.36 10.13 -0.02
CA ALA A 68 7.62 9.80 0.62
C ALA A 68 7.98 8.36 0.25
N LEU A 69 8.99 8.24 -0.60
CA LEU A 69 9.69 7.02 -0.94
C LEU A 69 10.08 6.27 0.36
N LEU A 70 9.19 5.41 0.87
CA LEU A 70 9.58 4.41 1.85
C LEU A 70 10.40 3.41 1.06
N ALA A 71 11.72 3.60 1.11
CA ALA A 71 12.68 2.70 0.54
C ALA A 71 12.30 1.25 0.93
N PRO A 72 12.35 0.30 -0.03
CA PRO A 72 12.12 -1.09 0.32
C PRO A 72 13.12 -1.47 1.41
N ALA A 73 12.64 -2.14 2.46
CA ALA A 73 13.48 -2.75 3.47
C ALA A 73 14.39 -3.78 2.78
N GLY A 74 15.57 -3.35 2.33
CA GLY A 74 16.47 -4.20 1.55
C GLY A 74 17.63 -3.54 0.79
N GLY A 75 17.90 -2.23 0.97
CA GLY A 75 19.00 -1.56 0.27
C GLY A 75 19.87 -0.71 1.18
N ALA A 76 20.96 -1.27 1.71
CA ALA A 76 21.99 -0.48 2.38
C ALA A 76 22.62 0.53 1.40
N PRO A 77 22.80 1.81 1.76
CA PRO A 77 23.56 2.74 0.93
C PRO A 77 25.03 2.31 0.94
N LYS A 78 25.55 1.85 -0.21
CA LYS A 78 27.00 1.75 -0.40
C LYS A 78 27.59 3.14 -0.26
N LYS A 79 28.41 3.33 0.79
CA LYS A 79 29.24 4.53 0.99
C LYS A 79 29.90 4.90 -0.33
N ARG A 80 29.62 6.11 -0.82
CA ARG A 80 30.51 6.78 -1.77
C ARG A 80 31.71 7.25 -0.97
N GLU A 81 32.74 6.42 -0.88
CA GLU A 81 34.07 6.88 -0.47
C GLU A 81 34.58 7.76 -1.61
N ALA A 82 34.56 9.07 -1.32
CA ALA A 82 35.18 10.08 -2.14
C ALA A 82 36.70 9.91 -2.09
N LEU A 83 37.27 9.84 -3.29
CA LEU A 83 38.58 10.36 -3.68
C LEU A 83 39.43 10.97 -2.54
N ASN A 84 40.52 10.29 -2.20
CA ASN A 84 41.79 10.93 -1.85
C ASN A 84 42.95 10.01 -2.23
#